data_AF-A0A9P7AAA1-F1
#
_entry.id   AF-A0A9P7AAA1-F1
#
_cell.length_a   1.000
_cell.length_b   1.000
_cell.length_c   1.000
_cell.angle_alpha   90.00
_cell.angle_beta   90.00
_cell.angle_gamma   90.00
#
_symmetry.space_group_name_H-M   'P 1'
#
loop_
_entity.id
_entity.type
_entity.pdbx_description
1 polymer ?
#
loop_
_entity_poly.entity_id
_entity_poly.type
_entity_poly.pdbx_seq_one_letter_code
_entity_poly.pdbx_strand_id
1 'polypeptide(L)'
;EILETLWAPFNKISPTARSMSQAHRQEINEKKAMEQRGEYLDIYQLQMNKAPTMAEIRLKLTESENTDTSKPGTVSWLITGINLEDLQDGLRADIRQLPTDATPGQKVSIEEKRQRLTARIAKFHETADAMTAGMDLGTATVHSDDPRFCYAGHDENGWGEVSDEEISEYIDEEILAEEMGIWMP
;
A
#
# COMPACT_ATOMS: atom_id res chain seq x y z
N GLU A 1 40.39 -19.79 3.26
CA GLU A 1 39.68 -20.04 2.00
C GLU A 1 40.44 -19.41 0.82
N ILE A 2 40.72 -20.15 -0.26
CA ILE A 2 41.30 -19.58 -1.50
C ILE A 2 40.21 -18.90 -2.35
N LEU A 3 38.95 -19.28 -2.15
CA LEU A 3 37.82 -18.73 -2.88
C LEU A 3 37.49 -17.29 -2.47
N GLU A 4 37.67 -16.91 -1.20
CA GLU A 4 37.42 -15.54 -0.73
C GLU A 4 38.37 -14.50 -1.35
N THR A 5 39.63 -14.86 -1.61
CA THR A 5 40.62 -13.95 -2.20
C THR A 5 40.41 -13.73 -3.71
N LEU A 6 39.81 -14.70 -4.39
CA LEU A 6 39.47 -14.63 -5.82
C LEU A 6 38.15 -13.88 -6.08
N TRP A 7 37.32 -13.71 -5.06
CA TRP A 7 36.02 -13.03 -5.16
C TRP A 7 36.12 -11.51 -5.40
N ALA A 8 37.14 -10.85 -4.83
CA ALA A 8 37.34 -9.40 -4.98
C ALA A 8 37.61 -8.94 -6.43
N PRO A 9 38.50 -9.58 -7.22
CA PRO A 9 38.67 -9.24 -8.62
C PRO A 9 37.46 -9.63 -9.49
N PHE A 10 36.78 -10.75 -9.19
CA PHE A 10 35.60 -11.20 -9.95
C PHE A 10 34.41 -10.24 -9.84
N ASN A 11 34.17 -9.68 -8.65
CA ASN A 11 33.15 -8.65 -8.40
C ASN A 11 33.35 -7.34 -9.17
N LYS A 12 34.58 -7.03 -9.63
CA LYS A 12 34.81 -5.82 -10.42
C LYS A 12 34.26 -5.96 -11.84
N ILE A 13 34.21 -7.17 -12.38
CA ILE A 13 34.03 -7.44 -13.82
C ILE A 13 32.58 -7.81 -14.16
N SER A 14 31.85 -8.47 -13.25
CA SER A 14 30.46 -8.90 -13.50
C SER A 14 29.47 -8.25 -12.52
N PRO A 15 28.46 -7.50 -13.00
CA PRO A 15 27.38 -6.98 -12.17
C PRO A 15 26.59 -8.09 -11.46
N THR A 16 26.39 -9.23 -12.13
CA THR A 16 25.68 -10.41 -11.59
C THR A 16 26.47 -11.04 -10.44
N ALA A 17 27.80 -11.05 -10.53
CA ALA A 17 28.67 -11.52 -9.44
C ALA A 17 28.53 -10.65 -8.18
N ARG A 18 28.32 -9.32 -8.32
CA ARG A 18 28.10 -8.45 -7.15
C ARG A 18 26.82 -8.79 -6.41
N SER A 19 25.75 -9.10 -7.14
CA SER A 19 24.48 -9.54 -6.55
C SER A 19 24.65 -10.86 -5.79
N MET A 20 25.30 -11.85 -6.40
CA MET A 20 25.62 -13.12 -5.75
C MET A 20 26.55 -12.96 -4.53
N SER A 21 27.55 -12.07 -4.61
CA SER A 21 28.47 -11.79 -3.49
C SER A 21 27.76 -11.13 -2.33
N GLN A 22 26.81 -10.23 -2.60
CA GLN A 22 25.97 -9.61 -1.57
C GLN A 22 25.04 -10.64 -0.93
N ALA A 23 24.35 -11.46 -1.73
CA ALA A 23 23.47 -12.51 -1.23
C ALA A 23 24.23 -13.52 -0.34
N HIS A 24 25.38 -14.00 -0.79
CA HIS A 24 26.20 -14.93 -0.01
C HIS A 24 26.74 -14.30 1.28
N ARG A 25 27.16 -13.03 1.23
CA ARG A 25 27.59 -12.30 2.43
C ARG A 25 26.43 -12.08 3.39
N GLN A 26 25.23 -11.82 2.88
CA GLN A 26 24.02 -11.69 3.67
C GLN A 26 23.66 -13.01 4.36
N GLU A 27 23.70 -14.14 3.65
CA GLU A 27 23.47 -15.47 4.22
C GLU A 27 24.45 -15.79 5.36
N ILE A 28 25.74 -15.49 5.18
CA ILE A 28 26.76 -15.67 6.23
C ILE A 28 26.46 -14.78 7.43
N ASN A 29 26.06 -13.54 7.20
CA ASN A 29 25.75 -12.60 8.27
C ASN A 29 24.48 -12.99 9.02
N GLU A 30 23.44 -13.44 8.31
CA GLU A 30 22.20 -13.96 8.87
C GLU A 30 22.47 -15.19 9.74
N LYS A 31 23.28 -16.13 9.24
CA LYS A 31 23.68 -17.31 10.01
C LYS A 31 24.46 -16.95 11.28
N LYS A 32 25.42 -16.02 11.18
CA LYS A 32 26.17 -15.52 12.34
C LYS A 32 25.26 -14.81 13.34
N ALA A 33 24.30 -14.01 12.87
CA ALA A 33 23.34 -13.33 13.71
C ALA A 33 22.42 -14.32 14.44
N MET A 34 21.97 -15.39 13.77
CA MET A 34 21.16 -16.46 14.37
C MET A 34 21.94 -17.28 15.40
N GLU A 35 23.23 -17.55 15.16
CA GLU A 35 24.10 -18.27 16.09
C GLU A 35 24.43 -17.46 17.35
N GLN A 36 24.78 -16.18 17.19
CA GLN A 36 25.22 -15.32 18.29
C GLN A 36 24.05 -14.76 19.12
N ARG A 37 22.86 -14.61 18.50
CA ARG A 37 21.63 -14.08 19.12
C ARG A 37 21.83 -12.69 19.76
N GLY A 38 20.81 -12.20 20.47
CA GLY A 38 20.87 -10.93 21.20
C GLY A 38 20.97 -9.72 20.26
N GLU A 39 21.94 -8.85 20.52
CA GLU A 39 22.18 -7.60 19.78
C GLU A 39 22.38 -7.82 18.27
N TYR A 40 22.90 -8.99 17.86
CA TYR A 40 23.05 -9.33 16.45
C TYR A 40 21.72 -9.58 15.71
N LEU A 41 20.63 -9.83 16.44
CA LEU A 41 19.28 -9.93 15.88
C LEU A 41 18.54 -8.58 15.87
N ASP A 42 19.07 -7.54 16.52
CA ASP A 42 18.39 -6.25 16.65
C ASP A 42 18.22 -5.55 15.28
N ILE A 43 19.11 -5.80 14.31
CA ILE A 43 18.97 -5.30 12.94
C ILE A 43 17.74 -5.87 12.21
N TYR A 44 17.22 -7.02 12.66
CA TYR A 44 16.02 -7.66 12.13
C TYR A 44 14.77 -7.34 12.96
N GLN A 45 14.93 -6.66 14.10
CA GLN A 45 13.80 -6.20 14.89
C GLN A 45 13.17 -4.97 14.22
N LEU A 46 11.91 -5.12 13.83
CA LEU A 46 11.12 -4.00 13.34
C LEU A 46 10.86 -3.03 14.49
N GLN A 47 11.52 -1.86 14.46
CA GLN A 47 11.26 -0.77 15.39
C GLN A 47 9.89 -0.16 15.07
N MET A 48 8.82 -0.78 15.58
CA MET A 48 7.46 -0.28 15.42
C MET A 48 7.24 0.86 16.42
N ASN A 49 7.66 2.07 16.04
CA ASN A 49 7.28 3.27 16.76
C ASN A 49 5.75 3.41 16.72
N LYS A 50 5.15 3.81 17.85
CA LYS A 50 3.71 4.06 17.90
C LYS A 50 3.34 5.09 16.82
N ALA A 51 2.44 4.71 15.92
CA ALA A 51 1.96 5.62 14.89
C ALA A 51 1.29 6.84 15.54
N PRO A 52 1.54 8.05 15.02
CA PRO A 52 0.90 9.24 15.56
C PRO A 52 -0.62 9.14 15.41
N THR A 53 -1.34 9.64 16.41
CA THR A 53 -2.81 9.63 16.33
C THR A 53 -3.31 10.69 15.36
N MET A 54 -4.51 10.49 14.81
CA MET A 54 -5.17 11.50 13.96
C MET A 54 -5.25 12.86 14.65
N ALA A 55 -5.45 12.90 15.97
CA ALA A 55 -5.46 14.14 16.74
C ALA A 55 -4.08 14.83 16.78
N GLU A 56 -3.00 14.07 16.95
CA GLU A 56 -1.63 14.58 16.93
C GLU A 56 -1.24 15.11 15.55
N ILE A 57 -1.60 14.40 14.48
CA ILE A 57 -1.38 14.84 13.09
C ILE A 57 -2.11 16.16 12.83
N ARG A 58 -3.40 16.22 13.21
CA ARG A 58 -4.23 17.43 13.05
C ARG A 58 -3.62 18.62 13.79
N LEU A 59 -3.23 18.42 15.06
CA LEU A 59 -2.61 19.47 15.86
C LEU A 59 -1.34 20.01 15.18
N LYS A 60 -0.42 19.11 14.80
CA LYS A 60 0.83 19.48 14.14
C LYS A 60 0.60 20.25 12.84
N LEU A 61 -0.36 19.82 12.02
CA LEU A 61 -0.68 20.49 10.76
C LEU A 61 -1.28 21.89 11.01
N THR A 62 -2.22 22.02 11.94
CA THR A 62 -2.82 23.32 12.28
C THR A 62 -1.78 24.28 12.89
N GLU A 63 -0.83 23.79 13.68
CA GLU A 63 0.28 24.61 14.18
C GLU A 63 1.17 25.14 13.05
N SER A 64 1.55 24.28 12.09
CA SER A 64 2.33 24.70 10.91
C SER A 64 1.56 25.61 9.95
N GLU A 65 0.23 25.48 9.91
CA GLU A 65 -0.63 26.31 9.07
C GLU A 65 -0.56 27.79 9.48
N ASN A 66 -0.53 28.04 10.79
CA ASN A 66 -0.42 29.38 11.36
C ASN A 66 0.93 30.05 11.05
N THR A 67 1.99 29.28 10.78
CA THR A 67 3.33 29.83 10.53
C THR A 67 3.61 30.05 9.04
N ASP A 68 3.12 29.17 8.18
CA ASP A 68 3.60 29.07 6.79
C ASP A 68 2.55 29.40 5.72
N THR A 69 1.25 29.37 6.05
CA THR A 69 0.18 29.46 5.03
C THR A 69 -0.54 30.80 5.02
N SER A 70 -0.84 31.29 3.81
CA SER A 70 -1.55 32.55 3.57
C SER A 70 -3.07 32.43 3.81
N LYS A 71 -3.62 31.21 3.83
CA LYS A 71 -5.05 30.93 3.99
C LYS A 71 -5.29 29.99 5.18
N PRO A 72 -5.71 30.53 6.34
CA PRO A 72 -6.08 29.69 7.47
C PRO A 72 -7.35 28.89 7.17
N GLY A 73 -7.41 27.65 7.63
CA GLY A 73 -8.55 26.74 7.46
C GLY A 73 -8.36 25.63 6.41
N THR A 74 -7.22 25.57 5.73
CA THR A 74 -6.82 24.51 4.79
C THR A 74 -6.80 23.15 5.47
N VAL A 75 -6.20 23.05 6.67
CA VAL A 75 -6.14 21.78 7.42
C VAL A 75 -7.54 21.35 7.83
N SER A 76 -8.38 22.29 8.29
CA SER A 76 -9.78 22.02 8.61
C SER A 76 -10.55 21.52 7.39
N TRP A 77 -10.32 22.12 6.22
CA TRP A 77 -10.96 21.70 4.97
C TRP A 77 -10.54 20.27 4.59
N LEU A 78 -9.25 19.93 4.63
CA LEU A 78 -8.77 18.57 4.38
C LEU A 78 -9.42 17.54 5.32
N ILE A 79 -9.52 17.85 6.62
CA ILE A 79 -10.20 16.98 7.60
C ILE A 79 -11.68 16.79 7.21
N THR A 80 -12.36 17.83 6.74
CA THR A 80 -13.74 17.68 6.27
C THR A 80 -13.84 16.79 5.03
N GLY A 81 -12.85 16.83 4.13
CA GLY A 81 -12.75 15.92 2.99
C GLY A 81 -12.60 14.46 3.42
N ILE A 82 -11.66 14.16 4.32
CA ILE A 82 -11.44 12.82 4.86
C ILE A 82 -12.72 12.28 5.54
N ASN A 83 -13.37 13.09 6.37
CA ASN A 83 -14.62 12.67 7.01
C ASN A 83 -15.75 12.42 5.98
N LEU A 84 -15.72 13.04 4.79
CA LEU A 84 -16.69 12.77 3.74
C LEU A 84 -16.45 11.42 3.07
N GLU A 85 -15.18 11.02 2.91
CA GLU A 85 -14.80 9.68 2.45
C GLU A 85 -15.27 8.61 3.44
N ASP A 86 -15.05 8.83 4.75
CA ASP A 86 -15.57 7.93 5.80
C ASP A 86 -17.10 7.78 5.72
N LEU A 87 -17.82 8.87 5.45
CA LEU A 87 -19.27 8.84 5.28
C LEU A 87 -19.69 8.14 3.97
N GLN A 88 -18.92 8.28 2.89
CA GLN A 88 -19.15 7.55 1.64
C GLN A 88 -18.99 6.05 1.86
N ASP A 89 -17.94 5.62 2.56
CA ASP A 89 -17.67 4.21 2.83
C ASP A 89 -18.67 3.62 3.82
N GLY A 90 -19.05 4.36 4.85
CA GLY A 90 -20.14 3.99 5.76
C GLY A 90 -21.45 3.77 5.00
N LEU A 91 -21.81 4.68 4.09
CA LEU A 91 -23.01 4.52 3.26
C LEU A 91 -22.91 3.32 2.31
N ARG A 92 -21.75 3.07 1.69
CA ARG A 92 -21.51 1.88 0.86
C ARG A 92 -21.68 0.60 1.67
N ALA A 93 -21.17 0.56 2.89
CA ALA A 93 -21.34 -0.56 3.81
C ALA A 93 -22.82 -0.77 4.16
N ASP A 94 -23.54 0.30 4.52
CA ASP A 94 -24.98 0.25 4.83
C ASP A 94 -25.80 -0.31 3.65
N ILE A 95 -25.48 0.11 2.42
CA ILE A 95 -26.16 -0.39 1.20
C ILE A 95 -25.85 -1.88 0.99
N ARG A 96 -24.61 -2.32 1.19
CA ARG A 96 -24.21 -3.73 1.04
C ARG A 96 -24.87 -4.64 2.08
N GLN A 97 -25.09 -4.12 3.29
CA GLN A 97 -25.76 -4.84 4.37
C GLN A 97 -27.29 -4.84 4.24
N LEU A 98 -27.84 -4.09 3.28
CA LEU A 98 -29.27 -4.00 3.07
C LEU A 98 -29.80 -5.32 2.49
N PRO A 99 -30.82 -5.95 3.12
CA PRO A 99 -31.38 -7.19 2.60
C PRO A 99 -32.10 -6.95 1.26
N THR A 100 -32.17 -7.98 0.42
CA THR A 100 -32.88 -7.91 -0.88
C THR A 100 -34.34 -7.48 -0.71
N ASP A 101 -35.01 -7.95 0.34
CA ASP A 101 -36.38 -7.57 0.72
C ASP A 101 -36.42 -6.41 1.74
N ALA A 102 -35.63 -5.37 1.50
CA ALA A 102 -35.56 -4.23 2.41
C ALA A 102 -36.90 -3.54 2.60
N THR A 103 -37.23 -3.27 3.88
CA THR A 103 -38.44 -2.56 4.28
C THR A 103 -38.41 -1.14 3.72
N PRO A 104 -39.56 -0.55 3.31
CA PRO A 104 -39.61 0.83 2.82
C PRO A 104 -38.93 1.83 3.77
N GLY A 105 -39.06 1.67 5.09
CA GLY A 105 -38.37 2.51 6.07
C GLY A 105 -36.85 2.42 6.03
N GLN A 106 -36.28 1.23 5.78
CA GLN A 106 -34.84 1.06 5.62
C GLN A 106 -34.36 1.76 4.34
N LYS A 107 -35.09 1.60 3.23
CA LYS A 107 -34.80 2.30 1.97
C LYS A 107 -34.84 3.82 2.13
N VAL A 108 -35.83 4.35 2.85
CA VAL A 108 -35.93 5.78 3.18
C VAL A 108 -34.71 6.24 3.99
N SER A 109 -34.28 5.48 5.00
CA SER A 109 -33.10 5.86 5.80
C SER A 109 -31.80 5.92 4.99
N ILE A 110 -31.63 5.01 4.02
CA ILE A 110 -30.50 5.03 3.08
C ILE A 110 -30.58 6.26 2.18
N GLU A 111 -31.77 6.60 1.69
CA GLU A 111 -31.98 7.76 0.84
C GLU A 111 -31.74 9.08 1.60
N GLU A 112 -32.18 9.18 2.85
CA GLU A 112 -31.85 10.31 3.72
C GLU A 112 -30.34 10.46 3.92
N LYS A 113 -29.63 9.35 4.15
CA LYS A 113 -28.16 9.34 4.25
C LYS A 113 -27.50 9.79 2.94
N ARG A 114 -27.99 9.33 1.78
CA ARG A 114 -27.54 9.76 0.44
C ARG A 114 -27.71 11.26 0.25
N GLN A 115 -28.92 11.78 0.50
CA GLN A 115 -29.20 13.22 0.34
C GLN A 115 -28.32 14.07 1.25
N ARG A 116 -28.15 13.67 2.51
CA ARG A 116 -27.29 14.37 3.46
C ARG A 116 -25.83 14.37 3.03
N LEU A 117 -25.34 13.27 2.47
CA LEU A 117 -23.98 13.17 1.94
C LEU A 117 -23.81 14.08 0.72
N THR A 118 -24.74 14.03 -0.24
CA THR A 118 -24.72 14.90 -1.44
C THR A 118 -24.70 16.38 -1.05
N ALA A 119 -25.52 16.80 -0.08
CA ALA A 119 -25.53 18.17 0.40
C ALA A 119 -24.19 18.60 1.01
N ARG A 120 -23.52 17.71 1.75
CA ARG A 120 -22.19 18.02 2.32
C ARG A 120 -21.09 18.05 1.27
N ILE A 121 -21.14 17.19 0.25
CA ILE A 121 -20.20 17.22 -0.88
C ILE A 121 -20.35 18.52 -1.65
N ALA A 122 -21.58 18.96 -1.93
CA ALA A 122 -21.83 20.23 -2.61
C ALA A 122 -21.22 21.42 -1.84
N LYS A 123 -21.42 21.46 -0.51
CA LYS A 123 -20.82 22.49 0.36
C LYS A 123 -19.29 22.41 0.38
N PHE A 124 -18.73 21.21 0.37
CA PHE A 124 -17.28 21.01 0.33
C PHE A 124 -16.69 21.57 -0.98
N HIS A 125 -17.32 21.28 -2.13
CA HIS A 125 -16.91 21.80 -3.43
C HIS A 125 -17.04 23.33 -3.54
N GLU A 126 -18.06 23.95 -2.93
CA GLU A 126 -18.20 25.41 -2.89
C GLU A 126 -16.94 26.10 -2.31
N THR A 127 -16.33 25.47 -1.31
CA THR A 127 -15.10 25.98 -0.67
C THR A 127 -13.80 25.50 -1.35
N ALA A 128 -13.88 24.57 -2.31
CA ALA A 128 -12.71 23.93 -2.89
C ALA A 128 -11.84 24.92 -3.66
N ASP A 129 -12.41 25.72 -4.56
CA ASP A 129 -11.66 26.68 -5.38
C ASP A 129 -10.89 27.69 -4.51
N ALA A 130 -11.49 28.12 -3.40
CA ALA A 130 -10.83 29.04 -2.48
C ALA A 130 -9.61 28.41 -1.80
N MET A 131 -9.67 27.11 -1.49
CA MET A 131 -8.60 26.38 -0.81
C MET A 131 -7.51 25.90 -1.78
N THR A 132 -7.87 25.52 -3.01
CA THR A 132 -6.94 24.98 -4.02
C THR A 132 -6.37 26.05 -4.96
N ALA A 133 -6.90 27.28 -4.95
CA ALA A 133 -6.37 28.36 -5.78
C ALA A 133 -4.87 28.59 -5.51
N GLY A 134 -4.06 28.35 -6.54
CA GLY A 134 -2.59 28.43 -6.51
C GLY A 134 -1.88 27.07 -6.46
N MET A 135 -2.61 25.96 -6.32
CA MET A 135 -2.08 24.61 -6.43
C MET A 135 -2.16 24.15 -7.89
N ASP A 136 -1.03 23.75 -8.48
CA ASP A 136 -1.00 23.11 -9.81
C ASP A 136 -1.45 21.65 -9.65
N LEU A 137 -2.76 21.45 -9.56
CA LEU A 137 -3.38 20.14 -9.57
C LEU A 137 -3.46 19.71 -11.03
N GLY A 138 -2.48 18.93 -11.49
CA GLY A 138 -2.48 18.34 -12.83
C GLY A 138 -3.86 17.73 -13.15
N THR A 139 -4.36 17.99 -14.35
CA THR A 139 -5.76 17.77 -14.77
C THR A 139 -6.24 16.31 -14.78
N ALA A 140 -5.40 15.36 -14.36
CA ALA A 140 -5.70 13.95 -14.32
C ALA A 140 -5.94 13.47 -12.89
N THR A 141 -7.19 13.55 -12.42
CA THR A 141 -7.63 12.78 -11.25
C THR A 141 -7.76 11.32 -11.67
N VAL A 142 -6.65 10.58 -11.66
CA VAL A 142 -6.68 9.13 -11.77
C VAL A 142 -7.13 8.60 -10.41
N HIS A 143 -8.33 8.02 -10.33
CA HIS A 143 -8.73 7.26 -9.15
C HIS A 143 -7.78 6.05 -9.03
N SER A 144 -6.84 6.09 -8.08
CA SER A 144 -5.93 4.95 -7.82
C SER A 144 -6.70 3.66 -7.51
N ASP A 145 -7.92 3.79 -6.98
CA ASP A 145 -8.77 2.66 -6.59
C ASP A 145 -9.87 2.33 -7.61
N ASP A 146 -9.77 2.73 -8.89
CA ASP A 146 -10.73 2.29 -9.91
C ASP A 146 -10.49 0.80 -10.25
N PRO A 147 -11.41 -0.12 -9.92
CA PRO A 147 -11.26 -1.55 -10.21
C PRO A 147 -11.17 -1.85 -11.72
N ARG A 148 -11.48 -0.88 -12.60
CA ARG A 148 -11.25 -0.99 -14.05
C ARG A 148 -9.76 -1.00 -14.42
N PHE A 149 -8.89 -0.40 -13.61
CA PHE A 149 -7.43 -0.45 -13.81
C PHE A 149 -6.79 -1.76 -13.31
N CYS A 150 -7.49 -2.54 -12.48
CA CYS A 150 -7.04 -3.88 -12.10
C CYS A 150 -7.15 -4.92 -13.24
N TYR A 151 -7.88 -4.59 -14.31
CA TYR A 151 -8.10 -5.43 -15.50
C TYR A 151 -7.73 -4.72 -16.81
N ALA A 152 -6.79 -3.77 -16.77
CA ALA A 152 -6.10 -3.36 -17.98
C ALA A 152 -4.92 -4.33 -18.17
N GLY A 153 -5.15 -5.34 -19.01
CA GLY A 153 -4.19 -6.38 -19.34
C GLY A 153 -2.79 -5.81 -19.52
N HIS A 154 -1.87 -6.34 -18.72
CA HIS A 154 -0.49 -6.43 -19.14
C HIS A 154 -0.54 -7.10 -20.52
N ASP A 155 -0.28 -6.34 -21.56
CA ASP A 155 0.04 -6.90 -22.85
C ASP A 155 1.19 -7.88 -22.62
N GLU A 156 0.85 -9.16 -22.73
CA GLU A 156 1.76 -10.30 -22.70
C GLU A 156 2.75 -10.20 -23.88
N ASN A 157 3.66 -9.24 -23.82
CA ASN A 157 4.79 -9.14 -24.73
C ASN A 157 6.12 -9.26 -23.97
N GLY A 158 6.08 -9.80 -22.75
CA GLY A 158 7.22 -9.93 -21.84
C GLY A 158 7.61 -11.35 -21.46
N TRP A 159 7.00 -12.38 -22.06
CA TRP A 159 7.48 -13.76 -21.97
C TRP A 159 7.41 -14.32 -23.38
N GLY A 160 8.59 -14.52 -23.98
CA GLY A 160 8.69 -15.10 -25.32
C GLY A 160 7.95 -16.42 -25.36
N GLU A 161 7.19 -16.61 -26.43
CA GLU A 161 6.57 -17.87 -26.83
C GLU A 161 7.66 -18.97 -26.81
N VAL A 162 7.73 -19.73 -25.72
CA VAL A 162 8.51 -20.97 -25.69
C VAL A 162 7.56 -22.02 -26.24
N SER A 163 7.81 -22.44 -27.48
CA SER A 163 7.11 -23.53 -28.14
C SER A 163 7.09 -24.78 -27.26
N ASP A 164 5.94 -25.46 -27.20
CA ASP A 164 5.63 -26.62 -26.36
C ASP A 164 6.52 -27.88 -26.58
N GLU A 165 7.52 -27.83 -27.46
CA GLU A 165 8.43 -28.95 -27.73
C GLU A 165 9.59 -29.13 -26.74
N GLU A 166 9.80 -28.24 -25.76
CA GLU A 166 10.99 -28.29 -24.88
C GLU A 166 10.68 -28.35 -23.36
N ILE A 167 9.51 -28.85 -22.97
CA ILE A 167 9.19 -29.17 -21.55
C ILE A 167 8.99 -30.69 -21.43
N SER A 168 10.07 -31.47 -21.59
CA SER A 168 10.01 -32.94 -21.46
C SER A 168 11.09 -33.52 -20.54
N GLU A 169 11.76 -32.74 -19.70
CA GLU A 169 12.71 -33.34 -18.75
C GLU A 169 12.72 -32.61 -17.42
N TYR A 170 12.47 -33.39 -16.36
CA TYR A 170 12.52 -33.06 -14.94
C TYR A 170 11.25 -32.46 -14.29
N ILE A 171 10.20 -33.27 -14.21
CA ILE A 171 9.35 -33.30 -13.02
C ILE A 171 9.41 -34.73 -12.48
N ASP A 172 10.15 -34.92 -11.38
CA ASP A 172 10.02 -36.08 -10.51
C ASP A 172 10.65 -35.74 -9.14
N GLU A 173 10.06 -34.76 -8.44
CA GLU A 173 10.09 -34.77 -6.98
C GLU A 173 8.68 -34.41 -6.47
N GLU A 174 7.97 -35.46 -6.07
CA GLU A 174 6.65 -35.47 -5.46
C GLU A 174 6.70 -34.69 -4.13
N ILE A 175 6.26 -33.43 -4.13
CA ILE A 175 6.12 -32.64 -2.91
C ILE A 175 4.97 -33.23 -2.09
N LEU A 176 5.32 -34.01 -1.07
CA LEU A 176 4.39 -34.57 -0.09
C LEU A 176 3.55 -33.47 0.56
N ALA A 177 2.23 -33.63 0.52
CA ALA A 177 1.23 -32.70 1.06
C ALA A 177 1.25 -32.52 2.59
N GLU A 178 2.21 -33.12 3.31
CA GLU A 178 2.30 -33.07 4.78
C GLU A 178 3.01 -31.81 5.32
N GLU A 179 3.60 -30.97 4.47
CA GLU A 179 4.32 -29.75 4.91
C GLU A 179 3.47 -28.45 4.87
N MET A 180 2.15 -28.53 4.75
CA MET A 180 1.27 -27.35 4.73
C MET A 180 0.60 -27.05 6.08
N GLY A 181 1.12 -27.62 7.18
CA GLY A 181 0.43 -27.65 8.48
C GLY A 181 0.87 -26.64 9.55
N ILE A 182 1.78 -25.69 9.29
CA ILE A 182 2.32 -24.84 10.36
C ILE A 182 2.62 -23.42 9.89
N TRP A 183 1.63 -22.65 9.43
CA TRP A 183 1.77 -21.19 9.39
C TRP A 183 0.41 -20.53 9.66
N MET A 184 0.08 -20.43 10.95
CA MET A 184 -0.73 -19.37 11.57
C MET A 184 -0.82 -19.64 13.09
N PRO A 185 -0.16 -18.86 13.96
CA PRO A 185 -0.68 -18.59 15.29
C PRO A 185 -1.85 -17.59 15.24
#